data_AF-A0A0W0F4Y7-F1
#
_entry.id   AF-A0A0W0F4Y7-F1
#
_cell.length_a   1.000
_cell.length_b   1.000
_cell.length_c   1.000
_cell.angle_alpha   90.00
_cell.angle_beta   90.00
_cell.angle_gamma   90.00
#
_symmetry.space_group_name_H-M   'P 1'
#
loop_
_entity.id
_entity.type
_entity.pdbx_description
1 polymer ?
#
loop_
_entity_poly.entity_id
_entity_poly.type
_entity_poly.pdbx_seq_one_letter_code
_entity_poly.pdbx_strand_id
1 'polypeptide(L)'
;MCLIRAPTLLALLTFSRVAIQAPISPSSTSAPDPASTVPYATTDPNYPLWGPDSSPSEPKPMRSSLGSSVLGPDNPQMNLQNPDLLAPPTTDNGQIGNAKWPFSFSSNRIQTGGWARQQNVKMMPIAKNIAGVNMRLEAGAIRELHWHKTSEWAYVLKGTTQVTAVDQEGRNFVANVKPGDLWFFPAGIPHSLQATGDDPEGSEFLLIFPDGNFSEDETFLLTDWLAHLLVIRKNFQVDEDSDAFSHIPARELYIFPGTAPENADAPSSPQGQVPEPYTYALSKVPATPLAGGSVKIVDSKTFGVSTSIAVAEVTVEPGALRELHWHPTMDEWSFFLEGQARVTIFASQGNARTFNFQGGDIGYIPASMGHYVENTGDTPLKFLEIFNSDVFQDVSLSQWLALTPPALVKAHLGLDDKTVSKLNKKKAVVVAPLKDKKDRFEWMMKLQDQ
;
A
#
# COMPACT_ATOMS: atom_id res chain seq x y z
N MET A 1 -22.90 -22.15 113.62
CA MET A 1 -21.93 -22.75 114.57
C MET A 1 -20.61 -22.96 113.84
N CYS A 2 -19.52 -22.51 114.48
CA CYS A 2 -18.08 -22.66 114.14
C CYS A 2 -17.54 -22.00 112.86
N LEU A 3 -16.82 -20.85 112.95
CA LEU A 3 -15.39 -20.65 113.31
C LEU A 3 -14.45 -21.24 112.24
N ILE A 4 -14.04 -20.47 111.22
CA ILE A 4 -12.88 -19.53 111.15
C ILE A 4 -11.53 -20.18 111.47
N ARG A 5 -10.66 -20.27 110.46
CA ARG A 5 -9.23 -19.91 110.52
C ARG A 5 -8.70 -19.57 109.12
N ALA A 6 -8.17 -18.35 108.97
CA ALA A 6 -7.41 -17.88 107.83
C ALA A 6 -5.95 -18.38 107.90
N PRO A 7 -5.17 -18.21 106.82
CA PRO A 7 -4.18 -17.14 106.89
C PRO A 7 -3.96 -16.33 105.61
N THR A 8 -3.37 -15.18 105.88
CA THR A 8 -2.95 -14.00 105.11
C THR A 8 -2.02 -14.29 103.92
N LEU A 9 -2.19 -13.56 102.80
CA LEU A 9 -1.12 -13.33 101.83
C LEU A 9 -1.07 -11.85 101.39
N LEU A 10 0.16 -11.33 101.40
CA LEU A 10 0.57 -9.94 101.19
C LEU A 10 0.73 -9.62 99.68
N ALA A 11 0.52 -8.35 99.33
CA ALA A 11 0.43 -7.78 97.98
C ALA A 11 1.71 -7.84 97.13
N LEU A 12 1.57 -7.70 95.79
CA LEU A 12 2.47 -6.88 94.95
C LEU A 12 1.81 -6.55 93.59
N LEU A 13 1.69 -5.25 93.30
CA LEU A 13 1.24 -4.67 92.03
C LEU A 13 2.37 -4.74 90.98
N THR A 14 2.07 -5.24 89.77
CA THR A 14 2.96 -5.16 88.60
C THR A 14 2.22 -4.50 87.42
N PHE A 15 2.82 -3.43 86.89
CA PHE A 15 2.38 -2.73 85.68
C PHE A 15 2.71 -3.57 84.43
N SER A 16 1.68 -4.02 83.71
CA SER A 16 1.85 -4.70 82.42
C SER A 16 2.07 -3.68 81.29
N ARG A 17 3.27 -3.69 80.70
CA ARG A 17 3.56 -2.99 79.43
C ARG A 17 2.87 -3.73 78.28
N VAL A 18 1.93 -3.08 77.59
CA VAL A 18 1.42 -3.55 76.31
C VAL A 18 2.47 -3.22 75.24
N ALA A 19 3.12 -4.25 74.70
CA ALA A 19 3.96 -4.12 73.52
C ALA A 19 3.06 -4.07 72.27
N ILE A 20 3.02 -2.93 71.59
CA ILE A 20 2.41 -2.81 70.26
C ILE A 20 3.36 -3.50 69.28
N GLN A 21 2.92 -4.65 68.74
CA GLN A 21 3.61 -5.28 67.61
C GLN A 21 3.58 -4.34 66.39
N ALA A 22 4.74 -4.09 65.80
CA ALA A 22 4.83 -3.43 64.50
C ALA A 22 4.03 -4.24 63.46
N PRO A 23 3.34 -3.60 62.49
CA PRO A 23 2.66 -4.31 61.43
C PRO A 23 3.68 -5.15 60.66
N ILE A 24 3.39 -6.44 60.54
CA ILE A 24 4.14 -7.36 59.68
C ILE A 24 4.06 -6.79 58.26
N SER A 25 5.20 -6.39 57.70
CA SER A 25 5.31 -6.02 56.30
C SER A 25 4.65 -7.12 55.46
N PRO A 26 3.74 -6.80 54.51
CA PRO A 26 3.16 -7.84 53.68
C PRO A 26 4.30 -8.56 52.97
N SER A 27 4.39 -9.86 53.16
CA SER A 27 5.26 -10.72 52.37
C SER A 27 4.86 -10.51 50.91
N SER A 28 5.65 -9.75 50.16
CA SER A 28 5.47 -9.61 48.72
C SER A 28 5.73 -10.97 48.11
N THR A 29 4.68 -11.75 47.90
CA THR A 29 4.72 -12.91 47.03
C THR A 29 5.01 -12.38 45.64
N SER A 30 6.26 -12.45 45.20
CA SER A 30 6.62 -12.17 43.81
C SER A 30 5.89 -13.17 42.93
N ALA A 31 5.35 -12.71 41.81
CA ALA A 31 4.86 -13.61 40.77
C ALA A 31 5.97 -14.60 40.37
N PRO A 32 5.64 -15.83 39.97
CA PRO A 32 6.62 -16.78 39.47
C PRO A 32 7.37 -16.20 38.28
N ASP A 33 8.63 -16.62 38.11
CA ASP A 33 9.43 -16.21 36.95
C ASP A 33 8.71 -16.61 35.65
N PRO A 34 8.71 -15.75 34.63
CA PRO A 34 8.06 -16.04 33.37
C PRO A 34 8.73 -17.23 32.68
N ALA A 35 7.93 -18.22 32.28
CA ALA A 35 8.35 -19.36 31.47
C ALA A 35 7.42 -19.51 30.26
N SER A 36 7.98 -19.86 29.10
CA SER A 36 7.17 -20.08 27.90
C SER A 36 6.28 -21.31 28.08
N THR A 37 4.97 -21.15 27.83
CA THR A 37 3.99 -22.24 27.88
C THR A 37 3.86 -22.98 26.54
N VAL A 38 4.54 -22.49 25.49
CA VAL A 38 4.56 -23.04 24.13
C VAL A 38 5.98 -23.03 23.56
N PRO A 39 6.29 -23.80 22.50
CA PRO A 39 7.59 -23.72 21.83
C PRO A 39 7.90 -22.31 21.33
N TYR A 40 9.18 -21.93 21.30
CA TYR A 40 9.62 -20.67 20.69
C TYR A 40 9.39 -20.71 19.17
N ALA A 41 9.17 -19.53 18.59
CA ALA A 41 9.09 -19.37 17.14
C ALA A 41 10.39 -19.82 16.46
N THR A 42 10.26 -20.40 15.26
CA THR A 42 11.41 -20.75 14.43
C THR A 42 12.21 -19.51 14.02
N THR A 43 13.53 -19.65 13.92
CA THR A 43 14.43 -18.61 13.38
C THR A 43 14.84 -18.91 11.94
N ASP A 44 14.24 -19.92 11.30
CA ASP A 44 14.47 -20.22 9.89
C ASP A 44 13.95 -19.05 9.04
N PRO A 45 14.80 -18.39 8.25
CA PRO A 45 14.40 -17.27 7.40
C PRO A 45 13.44 -17.68 6.27
N ASN A 46 13.25 -18.99 6.04
CA ASN A 46 12.38 -19.55 5.01
C ASN A 46 12.60 -18.88 3.65
N TYR A 47 13.86 -18.67 3.22
CA TYR A 47 14.15 -18.01 1.95
C TYR A 47 13.37 -18.64 0.78
N PRO A 48 13.05 -17.86 -0.28
CA PRO A 48 12.44 -18.40 -1.47
C PRO A 48 13.27 -19.56 -2.02
N LEU A 49 12.60 -20.68 -2.34
CA LEU A 49 13.29 -21.89 -2.81
C LEU A 49 13.68 -21.80 -4.29
N TRP A 50 12.99 -20.97 -5.07
CA TRP A 50 13.18 -20.77 -6.50
C TRP A 50 12.99 -19.29 -6.84
N GLY A 51 13.57 -18.86 -7.95
CA GLY A 51 13.38 -17.52 -8.52
C GLY A 51 12.90 -17.59 -9.97
N PRO A 52 12.64 -16.43 -10.60
CA PRO A 52 12.20 -16.37 -12.01
C PRO A 52 13.16 -17.06 -13.00
N ASP A 53 14.45 -17.11 -12.68
CA ASP A 53 15.48 -17.72 -13.54
C ASP A 53 15.71 -19.22 -13.28
N SER A 54 15.02 -19.81 -12.29
CA SER A 54 15.05 -21.25 -12.04
C SER A 54 14.44 -22.04 -13.21
N SER A 55 14.87 -23.29 -13.40
CA SER A 55 14.25 -24.15 -14.41
C SER A 55 12.78 -24.41 -14.05
N PRO A 56 11.82 -24.34 -14.99
CA PRO A 56 10.41 -24.61 -14.71
C PRO A 56 10.13 -26.01 -14.12
N SER A 57 11.04 -26.97 -14.27
CA SER A 57 10.92 -28.31 -13.67
C SER A 57 11.36 -28.39 -12.19
N GLU A 58 11.95 -27.34 -11.64
CA GLU A 58 12.45 -27.29 -10.27
C GLU A 58 11.37 -27.04 -9.20
N PRO A 59 10.43 -26.09 -9.39
CA PRO A 59 9.41 -25.80 -8.39
C PRO A 59 8.53 -27.00 -8.07
N LYS A 60 8.40 -27.30 -6.77
CA LYS A 60 7.56 -28.39 -6.25
C LYS A 60 6.93 -27.93 -4.94
N PRO A 61 5.72 -28.38 -4.56
CA PRO A 61 5.12 -28.02 -3.28
C PRO A 61 5.76 -28.84 -2.14
N MET A 62 7.06 -28.63 -1.93
CA MET A 62 7.90 -29.32 -0.96
C MET A 62 8.85 -28.32 -0.31
N ARG A 63 8.90 -28.34 1.03
CA ARG A 63 9.85 -27.56 1.83
C ARG A 63 10.42 -28.45 2.93
N SER A 64 11.72 -28.70 2.89
CA SER A 64 12.40 -29.64 3.78
C SER A 64 11.74 -31.03 3.76
N SER A 65 11.21 -31.53 4.88
CA SER A 65 10.52 -32.82 4.97
C SER A 65 9.01 -32.75 4.72
N LEU A 66 8.47 -31.57 4.41
CA LEU A 66 7.04 -31.34 4.19
C LEU A 66 6.70 -31.35 2.70
N GLY A 67 5.49 -31.79 2.35
CA GLY A 67 4.93 -31.74 1.00
C GLY A 67 5.19 -33.00 0.16
N SER A 68 4.86 -32.93 -1.13
CA SER A 68 5.07 -34.01 -2.11
C SER A 68 5.06 -33.47 -3.56
N SER A 69 5.34 -34.31 -4.56
CA SER A 69 5.28 -33.93 -5.98
C SER A 69 3.85 -33.73 -6.49
N VAL A 70 3.67 -32.84 -7.48
CA VAL A 70 2.42 -32.74 -8.24
C VAL A 70 2.26 -33.93 -9.18
N LEU A 71 1.12 -34.62 -9.13
CA LEU A 71 0.81 -35.77 -10.00
C LEU A 71 -0.11 -35.40 -11.18
N GLY A 72 -0.88 -34.32 -11.04
CA GLY A 72 -1.85 -33.86 -12.04
C GLY A 72 -1.28 -32.82 -13.00
N PRO A 73 -2.14 -32.23 -13.85
CA PRO A 73 -1.79 -31.06 -14.65
C PRO A 73 -1.29 -29.92 -13.76
N ASP A 74 -0.27 -29.21 -14.24
CA ASP A 74 0.41 -28.14 -13.50
C ASP A 74 0.75 -26.98 -14.46
N ASN A 75 1.05 -25.81 -13.90
CA ASN A 75 1.55 -24.65 -14.63
C ASN A 75 2.93 -24.21 -14.08
N PRO A 76 4.02 -24.84 -14.56
CA PRO A 76 5.38 -24.55 -14.14
C PRO A 76 5.77 -23.07 -14.17
N GLN A 77 5.28 -22.32 -15.16
CA GLN A 77 5.58 -20.89 -15.31
C GLN A 77 4.93 -20.07 -14.21
N MET A 78 3.71 -20.40 -13.79
CA MET A 78 3.06 -19.74 -12.65
C MET A 78 3.71 -20.12 -11.32
N ASN A 79 4.19 -21.35 -11.20
CA ASN A 79 4.91 -21.82 -10.02
C ASN A 79 6.21 -21.05 -9.79
N LEU A 80 6.96 -20.73 -10.86
CA LEU A 80 8.17 -19.89 -10.79
C LEU A 80 7.88 -18.46 -10.32
N GLN A 81 6.70 -17.92 -10.65
CA GLN A 81 6.29 -16.58 -10.23
C GLN A 81 5.74 -16.55 -8.80
N ASN A 82 5.39 -17.71 -8.22
CA ASN A 82 4.74 -17.83 -6.92
C ASN A 82 5.41 -18.89 -6.01
N PRO A 83 6.75 -18.87 -5.83
CA PRO A 83 7.48 -19.89 -5.08
C PRO A 83 7.02 -20.00 -3.62
N ASP A 84 6.71 -18.88 -2.97
CA ASP A 84 6.27 -18.82 -1.57
C ASP A 84 4.75 -19.09 -1.42
N LEU A 85 3.99 -19.22 -2.51
CA LEU A 85 2.64 -19.81 -2.45
C LEU A 85 2.69 -21.33 -2.70
N LEU A 86 3.56 -21.79 -3.60
CA LEU A 86 3.71 -23.20 -3.93
C LEU A 86 4.28 -24.00 -2.74
N ALA A 87 5.35 -23.48 -2.13
CA ALA A 87 5.99 -24.05 -0.95
C ALA A 87 6.14 -22.95 0.11
N PRO A 88 5.08 -22.63 0.86
CA PRO A 88 5.05 -21.46 1.72
C PRO A 88 6.06 -21.54 2.88
N PRO A 89 6.44 -20.39 3.46
CA PRO A 89 7.16 -20.35 4.72
C PRO A 89 6.46 -21.21 5.77
N THR A 90 7.24 -21.92 6.58
CA THR A 90 6.72 -22.79 7.65
C THR A 90 5.93 -22.05 8.74
N THR A 91 5.99 -20.71 8.75
CA THR A 91 5.25 -19.81 9.64
C THR A 91 3.89 -19.36 9.08
N ASP A 92 3.59 -19.62 7.80
CA ASP A 92 2.25 -19.37 7.26
C ASP A 92 1.23 -20.29 7.93
N ASN A 93 0.04 -19.75 8.20
CA ASN A 93 -1.02 -20.48 8.88
C ASN A 93 -2.40 -19.89 8.59
N GLY A 94 -3.43 -20.73 8.66
CA GLY A 94 -4.82 -20.34 8.54
C GLY A 94 -5.20 -19.83 7.15
N GLN A 95 -6.20 -18.95 7.08
CA GLN A 95 -6.78 -18.47 5.81
C GLN A 95 -6.74 -16.94 5.72
N ILE A 96 -6.29 -16.44 4.57
CA ILE A 96 -6.32 -15.04 4.18
C ILE A 96 -6.88 -14.98 2.75
N GLY A 97 -7.69 -13.97 2.44
CA GLY A 97 -8.15 -13.73 1.07
C GLY A 97 -6.98 -13.55 0.11
N ASN A 98 -7.21 -13.81 -1.18
CA ASN A 98 -6.15 -13.64 -2.18
C ASN A 98 -5.73 -12.16 -2.26
N ALA A 99 -4.50 -11.86 -1.85
CA ALA A 99 -3.93 -10.52 -1.75
C ALA A 99 -3.08 -10.13 -2.97
N LYS A 100 -3.09 -10.94 -4.04
CA LYS A 100 -2.36 -10.69 -5.29
C LYS A 100 -3.31 -10.70 -6.49
N TRP A 101 -3.23 -9.69 -7.35
CA TRP A 101 -3.88 -9.69 -8.66
C TRP A 101 -2.96 -9.15 -9.76
N PRO A 102 -2.47 -9.99 -10.69
CA PRO A 102 -1.74 -9.50 -11.86
C PRO A 102 -2.69 -8.76 -12.80
N PHE A 103 -2.36 -7.55 -13.27
CA PHE A 103 -3.19 -6.90 -14.29
C PHE A 103 -3.35 -7.75 -15.56
N SER A 104 -2.38 -8.63 -15.85
CA SER A 104 -2.45 -9.61 -16.94
C SER A 104 -3.61 -10.60 -16.84
N PHE A 105 -4.26 -10.74 -15.67
CA PHE A 105 -5.47 -11.55 -15.50
C PHE A 105 -6.76 -10.75 -15.69
N SER A 106 -6.64 -9.44 -15.85
CA SER A 106 -7.79 -8.56 -16.10
C SER A 106 -8.18 -8.61 -17.58
N SER A 107 -9.49 -8.64 -17.85
CA SER A 107 -9.98 -8.48 -19.22
C SER A 107 -9.57 -7.12 -19.77
N ASN A 108 -9.14 -7.08 -21.03
CA ASN A 108 -8.68 -5.85 -21.67
C ASN A 108 -9.74 -5.34 -22.64
N ARG A 109 -10.26 -4.13 -22.38
CA ARG A 109 -11.16 -3.41 -23.26
C ARG A 109 -10.35 -2.69 -24.33
N ILE A 110 -10.27 -3.30 -25.52
CA ILE A 110 -9.47 -2.79 -26.64
C ILE A 110 -10.34 -1.88 -27.51
N GLN A 111 -9.81 -0.70 -27.84
CA GLN A 111 -10.45 0.31 -28.67
C GLN A 111 -9.49 0.80 -29.77
N THR A 112 -10.01 1.49 -30.78
CA THR A 112 -9.13 2.20 -31.72
C THR A 112 -8.49 3.38 -31.00
N GLY A 113 -7.16 3.38 -30.87
CA GLY A 113 -6.40 4.41 -30.14
C GLY A 113 -5.97 4.01 -28.73
N GLY A 114 -6.30 2.81 -28.22
CA GLY A 114 -5.84 2.41 -26.89
C GLY A 114 -6.55 1.21 -26.28
N TRP A 115 -6.29 0.98 -25.00
CA TRP A 115 -6.95 -0.06 -24.22
C TRP A 115 -7.01 0.29 -22.74
N ALA A 116 -7.89 -0.37 -22.01
CA ALA A 116 -7.99 -0.26 -20.57
C ALA A 116 -8.36 -1.61 -19.93
N ARG A 117 -7.79 -1.88 -18.75
CA ARG A 117 -8.04 -3.10 -17.97
C ARG A 117 -8.08 -2.75 -16.49
N GLN A 118 -8.95 -3.43 -15.75
CA GLN A 118 -9.29 -3.04 -14.38
C GLN A 118 -9.16 -4.18 -13.36
N GLN A 119 -8.82 -3.82 -12.13
CA GLN A 119 -9.02 -4.62 -10.94
C GLN A 119 -10.02 -3.90 -10.04
N ASN A 120 -11.07 -4.60 -9.65
CA ASN A 120 -12.04 -4.17 -8.66
C ASN A 120 -12.44 -5.37 -7.77
N VAL A 121 -13.46 -5.22 -6.92
CA VAL A 121 -13.92 -6.28 -6.00
C VAL A 121 -14.39 -7.55 -6.70
N LYS A 122 -14.80 -7.49 -7.98
CA LYS A 122 -15.22 -8.68 -8.73
C LYS A 122 -14.02 -9.58 -9.07
N MET A 123 -12.85 -8.98 -9.26
CA MET A 123 -11.59 -9.67 -9.57
C MET A 123 -10.81 -10.02 -8.31
N MET A 124 -10.76 -9.10 -7.35
CA MET A 124 -9.98 -9.23 -6.11
C MET A 124 -10.87 -8.86 -4.91
N PRO A 125 -11.71 -9.79 -4.40
CA PRO A 125 -12.74 -9.49 -3.40
C PRO A 125 -12.25 -8.96 -2.04
N ILE A 126 -10.97 -9.10 -1.74
CA ILE A 126 -10.37 -8.51 -0.53
C ILE A 126 -10.23 -6.99 -0.67
N ALA A 127 -10.07 -6.46 -1.89
CA ALA A 127 -9.84 -5.06 -2.21
C ALA A 127 -11.14 -4.25 -2.28
N LYS A 128 -11.74 -3.98 -1.11
CA LYS A 128 -13.09 -3.39 -1.02
C LYS A 128 -13.14 -1.88 -1.16
N ASN A 129 -12.04 -1.19 -0.81
CA ASN A 129 -12.05 0.26 -0.67
C ASN A 129 -11.24 0.98 -1.76
N ILE A 130 -10.58 0.23 -2.65
CA ILE A 130 -9.75 0.77 -3.74
C ILE A 130 -9.90 -0.14 -4.96
N ALA A 131 -10.05 0.46 -6.13
CA ALA A 131 -9.97 -0.20 -7.44
C ALA A 131 -8.91 0.50 -8.30
N GLY A 132 -8.32 -0.24 -9.24
CA GLY A 132 -7.28 0.27 -10.14
C GLY A 132 -7.61 -0.02 -11.60
N VAL A 133 -7.29 0.93 -12.48
CA VAL A 133 -7.36 0.77 -13.95
C VAL A 133 -5.97 1.04 -14.51
N ASN A 134 -5.46 0.12 -15.32
CA ASN A 134 -4.29 0.37 -16.17
C ASN A 134 -4.80 0.69 -17.56
N MET A 135 -4.47 1.89 -18.04
CA MET A 135 -4.97 2.42 -19.31
C MET A 135 -3.81 2.90 -20.17
N ARG A 136 -3.96 2.69 -21.48
CA ARG A 136 -3.01 3.10 -22.49
C ARG A 136 -3.73 3.83 -23.63
N LEU A 137 -3.12 4.92 -24.08
CA LEU A 137 -3.53 5.72 -25.23
C LEU A 137 -2.37 5.79 -26.24
N GLU A 138 -2.65 5.52 -27.52
CA GLU A 138 -1.73 5.80 -28.62
C GLU A 138 -1.47 7.31 -28.76
N ALA A 139 -0.38 7.71 -29.43
CA ALA A 139 -0.05 9.12 -29.60
C ALA A 139 -1.23 9.92 -30.20
N GLY A 140 -1.66 10.96 -29.48
CA GLY A 140 -2.82 11.79 -29.85
C GLY A 140 -4.19 11.21 -29.53
N ALA A 141 -4.30 9.92 -29.18
CA ALA A 141 -5.57 9.31 -28.81
C ALA A 141 -6.13 9.89 -27.51
N ILE A 142 -7.46 9.88 -27.42
CA ILE A 142 -8.24 10.58 -26.40
C ILE A 142 -9.03 9.56 -25.60
N ARG A 143 -8.90 9.61 -24.27
CA ARG A 143 -9.93 9.17 -23.34
C ARG A 143 -10.99 10.26 -23.28
N GLU A 144 -12.21 9.91 -23.69
CA GLU A 144 -13.35 10.81 -23.85
C GLU A 144 -13.58 11.73 -22.64
N LEU A 145 -14.10 12.93 -22.88
CA LEU A 145 -14.63 13.80 -21.82
C LEU A 145 -15.67 13.03 -20.98
N HIS A 146 -15.40 12.94 -19.68
CA HIS A 146 -16.22 12.15 -18.77
C HIS A 146 -16.14 12.66 -17.33
N TRP A 147 -17.01 12.14 -16.47
CA TRP A 147 -16.91 12.28 -15.02
C TRP A 147 -17.40 11.00 -14.33
N HIS A 148 -17.19 10.92 -13.02
CA HIS A 148 -17.64 9.80 -12.18
C HIS A 148 -17.82 10.25 -10.73
N LYS A 149 -18.49 9.43 -9.92
CA LYS A 149 -18.86 9.76 -8.52
C LYS A 149 -17.67 9.69 -7.56
N THR A 150 -16.65 8.93 -7.90
CA THR A 150 -15.41 8.77 -7.13
C THR A 150 -14.42 9.86 -7.54
N SER A 151 -13.48 10.23 -6.67
CA SER A 151 -12.27 10.93 -7.13
C SER A 151 -11.40 9.97 -7.95
N GLU A 152 -10.54 10.51 -8.79
CA GLU A 152 -9.53 9.76 -9.53
C GLU A 152 -8.15 10.26 -9.14
N TRP A 153 -7.25 9.36 -8.79
CA TRP A 153 -5.81 9.64 -8.64
C TRP A 153 -5.06 8.85 -9.70
N ALA A 154 -3.94 9.36 -10.21
CA ALA A 154 -3.15 8.62 -11.18
C ALA A 154 -1.65 8.76 -11.02
N TYR A 155 -0.95 7.79 -11.62
CA TYR A 155 0.50 7.75 -11.80
C TYR A 155 0.82 7.45 -13.27
N VAL A 156 1.59 8.31 -13.93
CA VAL A 156 1.98 8.09 -15.33
C VAL A 156 3.16 7.13 -15.40
N LEU A 157 2.97 5.99 -16.08
CA LEU A 157 3.97 4.94 -16.22
C LEU A 157 4.92 5.23 -17.40
N LYS A 158 4.38 5.69 -18.53
CA LYS A 158 5.13 5.99 -19.75
C LYS A 158 4.45 7.07 -20.59
N GLY A 159 5.25 7.80 -21.36
CA GLY A 159 4.79 8.89 -22.21
C GLY A 159 4.26 10.08 -21.41
N THR A 160 3.72 11.05 -22.12
CA THR A 160 3.10 12.22 -21.50
C THR A 160 1.60 12.24 -21.82
N THR A 161 0.78 12.57 -20.82
CA THR A 161 -0.67 12.68 -20.95
C THR A 161 -1.08 14.12 -20.69
N GLN A 162 -1.74 14.76 -21.64
CA GLN A 162 -2.44 16.01 -21.40
C GLN A 162 -3.75 15.73 -20.69
N VAL A 163 -3.97 16.40 -19.57
CA VAL A 163 -5.21 16.36 -18.82
C VAL A 163 -5.96 17.68 -18.95
N THR A 164 -7.28 17.60 -19.02
CA THR A 164 -8.16 18.78 -18.91
C THR A 164 -9.18 18.58 -17.80
N ALA A 165 -9.60 19.65 -17.13
CA ALA A 165 -10.70 19.62 -16.17
C ALA A 165 -11.41 20.97 -16.08
N VAL A 166 -12.67 20.95 -15.64
CA VAL A 166 -13.46 22.16 -15.32
C VAL A 166 -14.17 21.96 -13.99
N ASP A 167 -13.96 22.85 -13.03
CA ASP A 167 -14.58 22.75 -11.72
C ASP A 167 -16.01 23.31 -11.66
N GLN A 168 -16.68 23.13 -10.53
CA GLN A 168 -18.07 23.56 -10.31
C GLN A 168 -18.26 25.09 -10.36
N GLU A 169 -17.19 25.87 -10.23
CA GLU A 169 -17.21 27.32 -10.43
C GLU A 169 -16.91 27.72 -11.87
N GLY A 170 -16.71 26.78 -12.80
CA GLY A 170 -16.42 27.05 -14.21
C GLY A 170 -14.96 27.43 -14.48
N ARG A 171 -14.06 27.16 -13.54
CA ARG A 171 -12.63 27.39 -13.69
C ARG A 171 -12.00 26.20 -14.39
N ASN A 172 -11.12 26.47 -15.36
CA ASN A 172 -10.51 25.40 -16.15
C ASN A 172 -9.09 25.07 -15.68
N PHE A 173 -8.64 23.89 -16.10
CA PHE A 173 -7.30 23.40 -15.88
C PHE A 173 -6.84 22.59 -17.09
N VAL A 174 -5.64 22.84 -17.58
CA VAL A 174 -4.97 22.04 -18.62
C VAL A 174 -3.52 21.87 -18.23
N ALA A 175 -3.00 20.65 -18.28
CA ALA A 175 -1.60 20.37 -17.97
C ALA A 175 -1.11 19.10 -18.67
N ASN A 176 0.20 19.04 -18.95
CA ASN A 176 0.86 17.83 -19.42
C ASN A 176 1.53 17.11 -18.22
N VAL A 177 1.24 15.84 -18.04
CA VAL A 177 1.71 14.99 -16.94
C VAL A 177 2.68 13.95 -17.48
N LYS A 178 3.90 13.91 -16.93
CA LYS A 178 5.03 13.11 -17.45
C LYS A 178 5.23 11.81 -16.66
N PRO A 179 6.06 10.86 -17.13
CA PRO A 179 6.33 9.63 -16.39
C PRO A 179 6.80 9.91 -14.96
N GLY A 180 6.18 9.25 -13.99
CA GLY A 180 6.41 9.46 -12.56
C GLY A 180 5.69 10.65 -11.94
N ASP A 181 4.91 11.43 -12.71
CA ASP A 181 4.06 12.49 -12.19
C ASP A 181 2.64 11.98 -11.91
N LEU A 182 1.89 12.78 -11.15
CA LEU A 182 0.56 12.45 -10.66
C LEU A 182 -0.50 13.42 -11.19
N TRP A 183 -1.74 12.95 -11.23
CA TRP A 183 -2.91 13.83 -11.19
C TRP A 183 -3.92 13.38 -10.14
N PHE A 184 -4.80 14.31 -9.75
CA PHE A 184 -5.95 14.05 -8.91
C PHE A 184 -7.15 14.87 -9.38
N PHE A 185 -8.25 14.21 -9.72
CA PHE A 185 -9.54 14.85 -9.98
C PHE A 185 -10.49 14.61 -8.81
N PRO A 186 -11.01 15.68 -8.18
CA PRO A 186 -12.05 15.54 -7.17
C PRO A 186 -13.30 14.86 -7.74
N ALA A 187 -14.07 14.22 -6.85
CA ALA A 187 -15.30 13.53 -7.22
C ALA A 187 -16.25 14.44 -8.01
N GLY A 188 -16.74 13.94 -9.15
CA GLY A 188 -17.69 14.66 -10.00
C GLY A 188 -17.11 15.74 -10.90
N ILE A 189 -15.80 16.03 -10.83
CA ILE A 189 -15.15 16.99 -11.73
C ILE A 189 -14.98 16.36 -13.12
N PRO A 190 -15.57 16.93 -14.19
CA PRO A 190 -15.38 16.43 -15.53
C PRO A 190 -13.96 16.67 -16.03
N HIS A 191 -13.42 15.69 -16.73
CA HIS A 191 -12.05 15.71 -17.25
C HIS A 191 -11.90 14.90 -18.54
N SER A 192 -10.74 15.04 -19.18
CA SER A 192 -10.32 14.21 -20.32
C SER A 192 -8.83 13.89 -20.22
N LEU A 193 -8.42 12.81 -20.87
CA LEU A 193 -7.01 12.43 -20.98
C LEU A 193 -6.66 12.31 -22.46
N GLN A 194 -5.54 12.89 -22.89
CA GLN A 194 -5.08 12.76 -24.26
C GLN A 194 -3.58 12.50 -24.28
N ALA A 195 -3.14 11.44 -24.95
CA ALA A 195 -1.70 11.23 -25.12
C ALA A 195 -1.11 12.37 -25.97
N THR A 196 0.01 12.93 -25.54
CA THR A 196 0.75 13.90 -26.36
C THR A 196 1.52 13.18 -27.48
N GLY A 197 2.17 13.95 -28.35
CA GLY A 197 2.95 13.44 -29.48
C GLY A 197 4.46 13.39 -29.23
N ASP A 198 4.92 13.59 -27.99
CA ASP A 198 6.34 13.57 -27.62
C ASP A 198 6.92 12.15 -27.57
N ASP A 199 6.12 11.14 -27.21
CA ASP A 199 6.44 9.73 -27.35
C ASP A 199 5.59 9.11 -28.49
N PRO A 200 6.22 8.55 -29.55
CA PRO A 200 5.48 7.92 -30.64
C PRO A 200 4.71 6.66 -30.20
N GLU A 201 5.05 6.06 -29.06
CA GLU A 201 4.28 4.98 -28.47
C GLU A 201 3.07 5.48 -27.68
N GLY A 202 2.85 6.79 -27.53
CA GLY A 202 1.74 7.36 -26.76
C GLY A 202 2.01 7.33 -25.24
N SER A 203 0.96 7.15 -24.44
CA SER A 203 1.05 7.18 -22.97
C SER A 203 0.38 5.98 -22.31
N GLU A 204 0.89 5.58 -21.15
CA GLU A 204 0.32 4.55 -20.29
C GLU A 204 0.38 5.01 -18.84
N PHE A 205 -0.70 4.76 -18.10
CA PHE A 205 -0.86 5.26 -16.75
C PHE A 205 -1.75 4.32 -15.92
N LEU A 206 -1.64 4.49 -14.61
CA LEU A 206 -2.46 3.83 -13.60
C LEU A 206 -3.45 4.84 -13.05
N LEU A 207 -4.73 4.49 -13.03
CA LEU A 207 -5.81 5.25 -12.39
C LEU A 207 -6.27 4.49 -11.15
N ILE A 208 -6.51 5.22 -10.06
CA ILE A 208 -6.90 4.69 -8.76
C ILE A 208 -8.17 5.38 -8.30
N PHE A 209 -9.13 4.58 -7.87
CA PHE A 209 -10.43 5.03 -7.39
C PHE A 209 -10.65 4.55 -5.96
N PRO A 210 -11.00 5.43 -5.00
CA PRO A 210 -11.24 5.08 -3.59
C PRO A 210 -12.60 4.39 -3.36
N ASP A 211 -12.97 3.47 -4.26
CA ASP A 211 -14.14 2.58 -4.15
C ASP A 211 -13.80 1.27 -4.87
N GLY A 212 -13.77 0.16 -4.13
CA GLY A 212 -13.49 -1.15 -4.74
C GLY A 212 -14.58 -1.62 -5.70
N ASN A 213 -15.78 -1.02 -5.71
CA ASN A 213 -16.84 -1.34 -6.66
C ASN A 213 -16.71 -0.60 -7.99
N PHE A 214 -15.78 0.36 -8.09
CA PHE A 214 -15.61 1.14 -9.31
C PHE A 214 -15.44 0.23 -10.54
N SER A 215 -16.05 0.66 -11.64
CA SER A 215 -15.83 0.06 -12.95
C SER A 215 -15.66 1.14 -14.00
N GLU A 216 -14.65 0.99 -14.87
CA GLU A 216 -14.42 1.92 -16.00
C GLU A 216 -15.59 1.98 -16.99
N ASP A 217 -16.45 0.95 -16.99
CA ASP A 217 -17.66 0.86 -17.81
C ASP A 217 -18.82 1.71 -17.27
N GLU A 218 -18.72 2.24 -16.03
CA GLU A 218 -19.79 2.96 -15.35
C GLU A 218 -19.53 4.48 -15.24
N THR A 219 -18.59 5.00 -16.04
CA THR A 219 -18.33 6.44 -16.14
C THR A 219 -19.45 7.17 -16.91
N PHE A 220 -19.66 8.46 -16.62
CA PHE A 220 -20.59 9.29 -17.38
C PHE A 220 -19.85 9.92 -18.56
N LEU A 221 -20.14 9.45 -19.77
CA LEU A 221 -19.47 9.85 -21.01
C LEU A 221 -20.24 10.97 -21.69
N LEU A 222 -19.53 12.00 -22.19
CA LEU A 222 -20.17 13.16 -22.84
C LEU A 222 -21.06 12.76 -24.01
N THR A 223 -20.54 11.95 -24.92
CA THR A 223 -21.26 11.54 -26.14
C THR A 223 -22.39 10.57 -25.82
N ASP A 224 -22.22 9.70 -24.82
CA ASP A 224 -23.32 8.85 -24.34
C ASP A 224 -24.46 9.70 -23.76
N TRP A 225 -24.13 10.68 -22.91
CA TRP A 225 -25.14 11.56 -22.36
C TRP A 225 -25.89 12.33 -23.46
N LEU A 226 -25.16 12.96 -24.39
CA LEU A 226 -25.76 13.72 -25.48
C LEU A 226 -26.61 12.82 -26.41
N ALA A 227 -26.21 11.57 -26.66
CA ALA A 227 -27.01 10.64 -27.46
C ALA A 227 -28.42 10.37 -26.87
N HIS A 228 -28.61 10.63 -25.57
CA HIS A 228 -29.85 10.38 -24.84
C HIS A 228 -30.65 11.65 -24.49
N LEU A 229 -30.31 12.82 -25.06
CA LEU A 229 -31.01 14.10 -24.80
C LEU A 229 -31.84 14.59 -25.98
N LEU A 230 -33.10 14.94 -25.72
CA LEU A 230 -34.01 15.56 -26.71
C LEU A 230 -33.93 17.10 -26.72
N VAL A 231 -33.15 17.71 -25.81
CA VAL A 231 -33.18 19.15 -25.52
C VAL A 231 -31.89 19.89 -25.89
N ILE A 232 -30.97 19.25 -26.61
CA ILE A 232 -29.64 19.80 -26.94
C ILE A 232 -29.74 21.17 -27.61
N ARG A 233 -30.56 21.31 -28.66
CA ARG A 233 -30.70 22.59 -29.38
C ARG A 233 -31.16 23.72 -28.47
N LYS A 234 -32.14 23.42 -27.59
CA LYS A 234 -32.64 24.37 -26.58
C LYS A 234 -31.55 24.74 -25.57
N ASN A 235 -30.74 23.78 -25.11
CA ASN A 235 -29.66 24.06 -24.17
C ASN A 235 -28.60 25.01 -24.78
N PHE A 236 -28.23 24.79 -26.04
CA PHE A 236 -27.23 25.59 -26.75
C PHE A 236 -27.80 26.83 -27.44
N GLN A 237 -29.11 27.09 -27.31
CA GLN A 237 -29.80 28.25 -27.92
C GLN A 237 -29.55 28.37 -29.44
N VAL A 238 -29.53 27.23 -30.14
CA VAL A 238 -29.47 27.20 -31.61
C VAL A 238 -30.88 27.03 -32.19
N ASP A 239 -31.07 27.49 -33.43
CA ASP A 239 -32.33 27.39 -34.15
C ASP A 239 -32.79 25.92 -34.31
N GLU A 240 -34.11 25.69 -34.32
CA GLU A 240 -34.70 24.34 -34.37
C GLU A 240 -34.31 23.55 -35.63
N ASP A 241 -34.07 24.26 -36.74
CA ASP A 241 -33.64 23.72 -38.03
C ASP A 241 -32.12 23.58 -38.17
N SER A 242 -31.35 23.96 -37.14
CA SER A 242 -29.89 23.80 -37.14
C SER A 242 -29.46 22.33 -37.20
N ASP A 243 -28.50 22.04 -38.08
CA ASP A 243 -27.82 20.76 -38.23
C ASP A 243 -26.53 20.65 -37.39
N ALA A 244 -26.21 21.66 -36.58
CA ALA A 244 -24.96 21.72 -35.80
C ALA A 244 -24.71 20.49 -34.91
N PHE A 245 -25.79 19.85 -34.44
CA PHE A 245 -25.74 18.67 -33.57
C PHE A 245 -26.09 17.36 -34.28
N SER A 246 -26.24 17.38 -35.62
CA SER A 246 -26.61 16.18 -36.40
C SER A 246 -25.54 15.09 -36.44
N HIS A 247 -24.29 15.43 -36.10
CA HIS A 247 -23.14 14.52 -36.12
C HIS A 247 -22.70 14.07 -34.71
N ILE A 248 -23.50 14.34 -33.67
CA ILE A 248 -23.23 13.76 -32.34
C ILE A 248 -23.26 12.23 -32.46
N PRO A 249 -22.24 11.52 -31.95
CA PRO A 249 -22.23 10.06 -31.96
C PRO A 249 -23.48 9.48 -31.27
N ALA A 250 -24.07 8.43 -31.84
CA ALA A 250 -25.26 7.78 -31.28
C ALA A 250 -24.97 6.87 -30.06
N ARG A 251 -23.70 6.76 -29.66
CA ARG A 251 -23.19 5.99 -28.53
C ARG A 251 -21.84 6.57 -28.10
N GLU A 252 -21.39 6.19 -26.92
CA GLU A 252 -20.06 6.52 -26.41
C GLU A 252 -18.91 6.27 -27.40
N LEU A 253 -17.90 7.12 -27.33
CA LEU A 253 -16.61 6.90 -28.00
C LEU A 253 -15.63 6.17 -27.07
N TYR A 254 -15.68 6.47 -25.78
CA TYR A 254 -14.82 5.96 -24.71
C TYR A 254 -13.32 6.26 -24.90
N ILE A 255 -12.66 5.57 -25.83
CA ILE A 255 -11.29 5.85 -26.29
C ILE A 255 -11.34 5.91 -27.81
N PHE A 256 -10.80 6.98 -28.39
CA PHE A 256 -10.81 7.18 -29.83
C PHE A 256 -9.54 7.92 -30.32
N PRO A 257 -9.16 7.79 -31.60
CA PRO A 257 -8.01 8.50 -32.14
C PRO A 257 -8.23 10.01 -32.17
N GLY A 258 -7.16 10.77 -31.96
CA GLY A 258 -7.15 12.23 -32.05
C GLY A 258 -5.81 12.73 -32.58
N THR A 259 -5.76 14.03 -32.90
CA THR A 259 -4.49 14.71 -33.19
C THR A 259 -3.85 15.14 -31.90
N ALA A 260 -2.56 14.82 -31.71
CA ALA A 260 -1.82 15.21 -30.52
C ALA A 260 -1.90 16.73 -30.28
N PRO A 261 -2.10 17.18 -29.02
CA PRO A 261 -2.17 18.59 -28.71
C PRO A 261 -0.82 19.28 -28.95
N GLU A 262 -0.85 20.50 -29.48
CA GLU A 262 0.35 21.28 -29.79
C GLU A 262 0.97 21.95 -28.55
N ASN A 263 0.13 22.35 -27.59
CA ASN A 263 0.51 23.01 -26.34
C ASN A 263 -0.44 22.58 -25.21
N ALA A 264 -0.20 23.09 -23.99
CA ALA A 264 -1.05 22.84 -22.82
C ALA A 264 -1.76 24.14 -22.37
N ASP A 265 -2.10 25.02 -23.31
CA ASP A 265 -2.74 26.29 -23.00
C ASP A 265 -4.24 26.08 -22.73
N ALA A 266 -4.68 26.46 -21.53
CA ALA A 266 -6.10 26.43 -21.21
C ALA A 266 -6.87 27.50 -22.01
N PRO A 267 -8.12 27.24 -22.43
CA PRO A 267 -8.93 28.26 -23.08
C PRO A 267 -9.18 29.45 -22.14
N SER A 268 -9.46 30.64 -22.68
CA SER A 268 -9.80 31.79 -21.84
C SER A 268 -11.10 31.52 -21.06
N SER A 269 -11.04 31.58 -19.73
CA SER A 269 -12.20 31.46 -18.85
C SER A 269 -12.42 32.77 -18.09
N PRO A 270 -13.64 33.36 -18.10
CA PRO A 270 -13.94 34.53 -17.29
C PRO A 270 -13.92 34.24 -15.78
N GLN A 271 -13.97 32.96 -15.39
CA GLN A 271 -13.86 32.51 -14.00
C GLN A 271 -12.39 32.26 -13.59
N GLY A 272 -11.47 32.26 -14.56
CA GLY A 272 -10.06 31.97 -14.34
C GLY A 272 -9.74 30.48 -14.30
N GLN A 273 -8.59 30.15 -13.71
CA GLN A 273 -8.13 28.77 -13.50
C GLN A 273 -8.37 28.32 -12.07
N VAL A 274 -8.36 27.00 -11.86
CA VAL A 274 -8.47 26.39 -10.53
C VAL A 274 -7.40 26.97 -9.57
N PRO A 275 -7.71 27.19 -8.28
CA PRO A 275 -6.80 27.83 -7.33
C PRO A 275 -5.62 26.91 -6.93
N GLU A 276 -5.84 25.60 -6.93
CA GLU A 276 -4.82 24.58 -6.69
C GLU A 276 -4.73 23.67 -7.92
N PRO A 277 -3.51 23.32 -8.38
CA PRO A 277 -3.34 22.48 -9.55
C PRO A 277 -3.84 21.05 -9.29
N TYR A 278 -4.40 20.41 -10.32
CA TYR A 278 -4.78 18.98 -10.27
C TYR A 278 -3.65 18.03 -10.65
N THR A 279 -2.41 18.52 -10.78
CA THR A 279 -1.23 17.70 -11.09
C THR A 279 -0.11 17.95 -10.09
N TYR A 280 0.73 16.94 -9.90
CA TYR A 280 1.87 17.02 -9.00
C TYR A 280 3.09 16.34 -9.60
N ALA A 281 4.21 17.06 -9.67
CA ALA A 281 5.43 16.59 -10.31
C ALA A 281 6.26 15.67 -9.37
N LEU A 282 5.69 14.52 -8.98
CA LEU A 282 6.36 13.54 -8.12
C LEU A 282 7.71 13.08 -8.69
N SER A 283 7.86 13.03 -10.01
CA SER A 283 9.14 12.69 -10.67
C SER A 283 10.28 13.64 -10.29
N LYS A 284 9.96 14.87 -9.87
CA LYS A 284 10.92 15.91 -9.46
C LYS A 284 11.10 16.01 -7.95
N VAL A 285 10.32 15.29 -7.16
CA VAL A 285 10.49 15.26 -5.70
C VAL A 285 11.74 14.46 -5.37
N PRO A 286 12.72 15.04 -4.64
CA PRO A 286 13.87 14.29 -4.16
C PRO A 286 13.43 13.14 -3.27
N ALA A 287 13.84 11.91 -3.60
CA ALA A 287 13.59 10.76 -2.75
C ALA A 287 14.32 10.93 -1.42
N THR A 288 13.67 10.54 -0.32
CA THR A 288 14.33 10.47 0.99
C THR A 288 15.21 9.22 1.00
N PRO A 289 16.55 9.36 1.09
CA PRO A 289 17.44 8.21 1.12
C PRO A 289 17.31 7.46 2.45
N LEU A 290 17.31 6.14 2.37
CA LEU A 290 17.20 5.21 3.49
C LEU A 290 18.32 4.18 3.39
N ALA A 291 18.55 3.41 4.46
CA ALA A 291 19.69 2.50 4.52
C ALA A 291 19.64 1.37 3.47
N GLY A 292 18.43 0.92 3.10
CA GLY A 292 18.21 -0.12 2.10
C GLY A 292 17.48 0.33 0.84
N GLY A 293 17.39 1.64 0.58
CA GLY A 293 16.64 2.16 -0.56
C GLY A 293 16.20 3.61 -0.39
N SER A 294 15.00 3.95 -0.84
CA SER A 294 14.47 5.31 -0.72
C SER A 294 12.94 5.35 -0.73
N VAL A 295 12.38 6.49 -0.32
CA VAL A 295 10.92 6.70 -0.35
C VAL A 295 10.58 8.13 -0.77
N LYS A 296 9.51 8.30 -1.54
CA LYS A 296 8.81 9.58 -1.74
C LYS A 296 7.39 9.42 -1.22
N ILE A 297 6.89 10.40 -0.46
CA ILE A 297 5.52 10.37 0.08
C ILE A 297 4.79 11.60 -0.44
N VAL A 298 3.59 11.40 -0.97
CA VAL A 298 2.67 12.45 -1.38
C VAL A 298 1.32 12.20 -0.77
N ASP A 299 0.79 13.21 -0.09
CA ASP A 299 -0.53 13.22 0.54
C ASP A 299 -1.09 14.65 0.50
N SER A 300 -2.24 14.90 1.13
CA SER A 300 -2.87 16.22 1.15
C SER A 300 -2.01 17.34 1.76
N LYS A 301 -0.92 17.04 2.47
CA LYS A 301 0.00 18.07 3.02
C LYS A 301 0.96 18.61 1.96
N THR A 302 1.23 17.85 0.91
CA THR A 302 2.11 18.24 -0.19
C THR A 302 1.37 18.46 -1.50
N PHE A 303 0.31 17.69 -1.74
CA PHE A 303 -0.59 17.81 -2.89
C PHE A 303 -2.02 18.05 -2.40
N GLY A 304 -2.32 19.32 -2.09
CA GLY A 304 -3.51 19.76 -1.34
C GLY A 304 -4.87 19.24 -1.82
N VAL A 305 -5.03 19.09 -3.14
CA VAL A 305 -6.26 18.57 -3.75
C VAL A 305 -6.47 17.07 -3.51
N SER A 306 -5.40 16.29 -3.25
CA SER A 306 -5.43 14.83 -3.08
C SER A 306 -5.93 14.42 -1.68
N THR A 307 -7.22 14.61 -1.46
CA THR A 307 -7.88 14.47 -0.15
C THR A 307 -8.41 13.08 0.16
N SER A 308 -8.36 12.17 -0.80
CA SER A 308 -8.86 10.79 -0.66
C SER A 308 -7.86 9.73 -1.12
N ILE A 309 -6.68 10.14 -1.59
CA ILE A 309 -5.60 9.23 -1.94
C ILE A 309 -4.27 9.79 -1.44
N ALA A 310 -3.53 8.97 -0.70
CA ALA A 310 -2.13 9.19 -0.33
C ALA A 310 -1.27 8.09 -0.95
N VAL A 311 -0.01 8.39 -1.26
CA VAL A 311 0.92 7.44 -1.88
C VAL A 311 2.30 7.50 -1.23
N ALA A 312 2.96 6.34 -1.16
CA ALA A 312 4.40 6.25 -1.03
C ALA A 312 5.00 5.49 -2.24
N GLU A 313 5.93 6.12 -2.97
CA GLU A 313 6.78 5.45 -3.94
C GLU A 313 8.01 4.92 -3.21
N VAL A 314 8.14 3.60 -3.12
CA VAL A 314 9.17 2.92 -2.34
C VAL A 314 10.14 2.22 -3.29
N THR A 315 11.44 2.45 -3.08
CA THR A 315 12.51 1.67 -3.69
C THR A 315 13.20 0.83 -2.61
N VAL A 316 13.34 -0.47 -2.86
CA VAL A 316 14.01 -1.43 -1.97
C VAL A 316 15.15 -2.09 -2.75
N GLU A 317 16.38 -1.86 -2.33
CA GLU A 317 17.57 -2.44 -2.98
C GLU A 317 17.62 -3.97 -2.83
N PRO A 318 18.41 -4.68 -3.66
CA PRO A 318 18.58 -6.14 -3.54
C PRO A 318 18.94 -6.58 -2.12
N GLY A 319 18.19 -7.54 -1.58
CA GLY A 319 18.34 -8.05 -0.21
C GLY A 319 17.89 -7.10 0.90
N ALA A 320 17.37 -5.92 0.57
CA ALA A 320 16.79 -4.99 1.53
C ALA A 320 15.31 -5.31 1.80
N LEU A 321 14.73 -4.61 2.78
CA LEU A 321 13.40 -4.90 3.30
C LEU A 321 12.66 -3.60 3.64
N ARG A 322 11.45 -3.41 3.09
CA ARG A 322 10.44 -2.51 3.68
C ARG A 322 10.05 -3.10 5.03
N GLU A 323 10.41 -2.41 6.11
CA GLU A 323 10.44 -2.98 7.46
C GLU A 323 9.09 -3.54 7.93
N LEU A 324 9.10 -4.38 8.96
CA LEU A 324 7.87 -4.86 9.61
C LEU A 324 7.06 -3.68 10.16
N HIS A 325 5.86 -3.49 9.63
CA HIS A 325 4.99 -2.38 9.98
C HIS A 325 3.51 -2.73 9.74
N TRP A 326 2.63 -1.78 10.05
CA TRP A 326 1.24 -1.79 9.62
C TRP A 326 0.75 -0.37 9.41
N HIS A 327 -0.34 -0.25 8.66
CA HIS A 327 -1.10 0.97 8.50
C HIS A 327 -2.28 0.98 9.49
N PRO A 328 -2.45 2.00 10.34
CA PRO A 328 -3.41 1.94 11.46
C PRO A 328 -4.87 1.76 11.04
N THR A 329 -5.32 2.50 10.03
CA THR A 329 -6.76 2.64 9.73
C THR A 329 -7.10 2.49 8.25
N MET A 330 -6.11 2.53 7.38
CA MET A 330 -6.25 2.49 5.92
C MET A 330 -5.77 1.15 5.39
N ASP A 331 -6.50 0.61 4.41
CA ASP A 331 -5.99 -0.50 3.61
C ASP A 331 -4.90 0.02 2.68
N GLU A 332 -3.88 -0.80 2.45
CA GLU A 332 -2.87 -0.55 1.44
C GLU A 332 -3.26 -1.29 0.16
N TRP A 333 -3.37 -0.55 -0.93
CA TRP A 333 -3.39 -1.09 -2.28
C TRP A 333 -2.03 -0.80 -2.90
N SER A 334 -1.35 -1.81 -3.42
CA SER A 334 0.02 -1.65 -3.90
C SER A 334 0.13 -1.98 -5.39
N PHE A 335 0.94 -1.23 -6.14
CA PHE A 335 1.29 -1.57 -7.52
C PHE A 335 2.78 -1.74 -7.67
N PHE A 336 3.20 -2.92 -8.12
CA PHE A 336 4.60 -3.25 -8.33
C PHE A 336 5.04 -2.78 -9.72
N LEU A 337 5.94 -1.79 -9.76
CA LEU A 337 6.46 -1.19 -10.98
C LEU A 337 7.52 -2.09 -11.62
N GLU A 338 8.46 -2.58 -10.81
CA GLU A 338 9.58 -3.44 -11.25
C GLU A 338 10.19 -4.22 -10.08
N GLY A 339 11.04 -5.20 -10.41
CA GLY A 339 11.72 -6.07 -9.44
C GLY A 339 10.89 -7.29 -9.02
N GLN A 340 11.35 -7.99 -7.98
CA GLN A 340 10.68 -9.13 -7.40
C GLN A 340 10.56 -8.98 -5.89
N ALA A 341 9.40 -9.32 -5.34
CA ALA A 341 9.14 -9.22 -3.93
C ALA A 341 8.47 -10.46 -3.36
N ARG A 342 8.61 -10.63 -2.05
CA ARG A 342 7.64 -11.38 -1.25
C ARG A 342 7.11 -10.53 -0.11
N VAL A 343 5.85 -10.75 0.23
CA VAL A 343 5.12 -10.05 1.28
C VAL A 343 4.43 -11.07 2.15
N THR A 344 4.70 -11.07 3.45
CA THR A 344 3.89 -11.81 4.42
C THR A 344 2.86 -10.87 5.05
N ILE A 345 1.59 -11.27 5.03
CA ILE A 345 0.50 -10.55 5.68
C ILE A 345 0.09 -11.32 6.93
N PHE A 346 0.13 -10.67 8.09
CA PHE A 346 -0.35 -11.18 9.36
C PHE A 346 -1.77 -10.65 9.65
N ALA A 347 -2.75 -11.54 9.65
CA ALA A 347 -4.18 -11.23 9.73
C ALA A 347 -4.80 -11.53 11.11
N SER A 348 -4.04 -11.38 12.19
CA SER A 348 -4.43 -11.71 13.58
C SER A 348 -4.80 -13.18 13.80
N GLN A 349 -5.07 -13.59 15.05
CA GLN A 349 -5.48 -14.96 15.40
C GLN A 349 -4.50 -16.06 14.93
N GLY A 350 -3.23 -15.70 14.73
CA GLY A 350 -2.22 -16.60 14.18
C GLY A 350 -2.34 -16.85 12.67
N ASN A 351 -3.21 -16.14 11.94
CA ASN A 351 -3.28 -16.22 10.48
C ASN A 351 -2.14 -15.43 9.85
N ALA A 352 -1.39 -16.08 8.96
CA ALA A 352 -0.34 -15.45 8.17
C ALA A 352 -0.27 -16.10 6.79
N ARG A 353 -0.03 -15.30 5.75
CA ARG A 353 0.15 -15.81 4.38
C ARG A 353 1.15 -14.97 3.60
N THR A 354 2.01 -15.66 2.88
CA THR A 354 3.05 -15.08 2.02
C THR A 354 2.62 -15.08 0.56
N PHE A 355 2.85 -13.97 -0.13
CA PHE A 355 2.57 -13.80 -1.55
C PHE A 355 3.81 -13.25 -2.27
N ASN A 356 4.04 -13.67 -3.50
CA ASN A 356 5.11 -13.14 -4.35
C ASN A 356 4.56 -12.07 -5.29
N PHE A 357 5.35 -11.05 -5.61
CA PHE A 357 4.99 -9.95 -6.49
C PHE A 357 6.13 -9.60 -7.46
N GLN A 358 5.77 -9.08 -8.62
CA GLN A 358 6.66 -8.59 -9.65
C GLN A 358 5.99 -7.46 -10.45
N GLY A 359 6.72 -6.85 -11.38
CA GLY A 359 6.19 -5.79 -12.24
C GLY A 359 4.84 -6.13 -12.87
N GLY A 360 3.85 -5.23 -12.69
CA GLY A 360 2.47 -5.39 -13.19
C GLY A 360 1.50 -6.05 -12.21
N ASP A 361 1.96 -6.47 -11.03
CA ASP A 361 1.10 -7.03 -9.99
C ASP A 361 0.50 -5.98 -9.06
N ILE A 362 -0.71 -6.28 -8.59
CA ILE A 362 -1.43 -5.53 -7.56
C ILE A 362 -1.39 -6.32 -6.24
N GLY A 363 -1.04 -5.63 -5.17
CA GLY A 363 -1.14 -6.09 -3.78
C GLY A 363 -2.30 -5.44 -3.05
N TYR A 364 -2.86 -6.13 -2.05
CA TYR A 364 -3.82 -5.52 -1.14
C TYR A 364 -3.66 -6.03 0.30
N ILE A 365 -3.49 -5.11 1.24
CA ILE A 365 -3.25 -5.41 2.65
C ILE A 365 -4.31 -4.66 3.46
N PRO A 366 -5.28 -5.38 4.06
CA PRO A 366 -6.29 -4.75 4.88
C PRO A 366 -5.69 -3.98 6.07
N ALA A 367 -6.38 -2.92 6.48
CA ALA A 367 -5.97 -2.04 7.58
C ALA A 367 -5.60 -2.85 8.84
N SER A 368 -4.58 -2.37 9.56
CA SER A 368 -4.01 -2.98 10.77
C SER A 368 -3.37 -4.36 10.60
N MET A 369 -3.34 -4.97 9.41
CA MET A 369 -2.60 -6.22 9.20
C MET A 369 -1.10 -5.95 9.12
N GLY A 370 -0.33 -6.62 9.98
CA GLY A 370 1.12 -6.49 10.03
C GLY A 370 1.75 -7.12 8.80
N HIS A 371 2.74 -6.47 8.20
CA HIS A 371 3.39 -6.98 7.00
C HIS A 371 4.80 -6.41 6.79
N TYR A 372 5.48 -6.93 5.78
CA TYR A 372 6.75 -6.44 5.27
C TYR A 372 6.79 -6.65 3.75
N VAL A 373 7.66 -5.93 3.04
CA VAL A 373 7.94 -6.17 1.61
C VAL A 373 9.44 -6.41 1.45
N GLU A 374 9.83 -7.64 1.14
CA GLU A 374 11.23 -8.03 0.96
C GLU A 374 11.57 -8.10 -0.52
N ASN A 375 12.69 -7.49 -0.93
CA ASN A 375 13.21 -7.67 -2.27
C ASN A 375 13.90 -9.04 -2.36
N THR A 376 13.32 -9.95 -3.14
CA THR A 376 13.83 -11.31 -3.36
C THR A 376 14.65 -11.45 -4.63
N GLY A 377 14.78 -10.36 -5.40
CA GLY A 377 15.53 -10.29 -6.64
C GLY A 377 16.95 -9.74 -6.48
N ASP A 378 17.62 -9.62 -7.62
CA ASP A 378 18.97 -9.06 -7.76
C ASP A 378 18.97 -7.63 -8.31
N THR A 379 17.79 -7.09 -8.61
CA THR A 379 17.57 -5.72 -9.10
C THR A 379 16.73 -4.91 -8.09
N PRO A 380 16.77 -3.57 -8.14
CA PRO A 380 15.90 -2.76 -7.29
C PRO A 380 14.42 -3.11 -7.48
N LEU A 381 13.73 -3.27 -6.36
CA LEU A 381 12.29 -3.39 -6.30
C LEU A 381 11.69 -1.98 -6.18
N LYS A 382 10.77 -1.62 -7.07
CA LYS A 382 10.00 -0.37 -6.95
C LYS A 382 8.51 -0.65 -6.98
N PHE A 383 7.79 -0.03 -6.06
CA PHE A 383 6.35 -0.17 -5.95
C PHE A 383 5.72 1.07 -5.34
N LEU A 384 4.41 1.20 -5.54
CA LEU A 384 3.58 2.23 -4.93
C LEU A 384 2.79 1.60 -3.78
N GLU A 385 2.81 2.22 -2.60
CA GLU A 385 1.86 1.98 -1.51
C GLU A 385 0.77 3.05 -1.60
N ILE A 386 -0.48 2.68 -1.88
CA ILE A 386 -1.58 3.63 -2.14
C ILE A 386 -2.71 3.42 -1.15
N PHE A 387 -3.22 4.51 -0.58
CA PHE A 387 -4.16 4.49 0.52
C PHE A 387 -5.37 5.36 0.21
N ASN A 388 -6.57 4.86 0.55
CA ASN A 388 -7.79 5.67 0.59
C ASN A 388 -7.78 6.52 1.88
N SER A 389 -7.00 7.59 1.87
CA SER A 389 -6.71 8.46 3.02
C SER A 389 -6.20 9.82 2.53
N ASP A 390 -6.43 10.88 3.30
CA ASP A 390 -5.88 12.22 3.04
C ASP A 390 -4.41 12.32 3.47
N VAL A 391 -3.95 11.47 4.39
CA VAL A 391 -2.59 11.46 4.92
C VAL A 391 -1.97 10.07 4.95
N PHE A 392 -0.67 9.99 4.66
CA PHE A 392 0.11 8.75 4.84
C PHE A 392 0.41 8.51 6.33
N GLN A 393 0.19 7.28 6.82
CA GLN A 393 0.48 6.90 8.20
C GLN A 393 0.86 5.43 8.31
N ASP A 394 1.95 5.14 9.03
CA ASP A 394 2.34 3.77 9.39
C ASP A 394 2.94 3.70 10.81
N VAL A 395 2.94 2.49 11.38
CA VAL A 395 3.60 2.18 12.66
C VAL A 395 4.67 1.13 12.44
N SER A 396 5.93 1.49 12.70
CA SER A 396 7.06 0.56 12.64
C SER A 396 7.11 -0.30 13.89
N LEU A 397 7.26 -1.62 13.71
CA LEU A 397 7.46 -2.56 14.80
C LEU A 397 8.74 -2.23 15.58
N SER A 398 9.84 -1.96 14.88
CA SER A 398 11.14 -1.65 15.50
C SER A 398 11.05 -0.40 16.37
N GLN A 399 10.44 0.66 15.85
CA GLN A 399 10.24 1.91 16.58
C GLN A 399 9.31 1.73 17.78
N TRP A 400 8.21 1.00 17.62
CA TRP A 400 7.27 0.72 18.71
C TRP A 400 7.97 0.00 19.88
N LEU A 401 8.72 -1.06 19.58
CA LEU A 401 9.48 -1.80 20.60
C LEU A 401 10.56 -0.90 21.23
N ALA A 402 11.29 -0.11 20.44
CA ALA A 402 12.35 0.77 20.94
C ALA A 402 11.86 1.89 21.88
N LEU A 403 10.59 2.28 21.77
CA LEU A 403 9.94 3.34 22.57
C LEU A 403 9.01 2.78 23.66
N THR A 404 8.88 1.46 23.77
CA THR A 404 8.19 0.78 24.86
C THR A 404 9.17 0.53 26.02
N PRO A 405 8.73 0.60 27.30
CA PRO A 405 9.62 0.31 28.44
C PRO A 405 10.41 -1.00 28.25
N PRO A 406 11.76 -0.98 28.33
CA PRO A 406 12.59 -2.15 28.01
C PRO A 406 12.21 -3.41 28.77
N ALA A 407 11.87 -3.29 30.06
CA ALA A 407 11.43 -4.42 30.87
C ALA A 407 10.17 -5.11 30.29
N LEU A 408 9.23 -4.33 29.74
CA LEU A 408 8.02 -4.86 29.12
C LEU A 408 8.32 -5.59 27.82
N VAL A 409 9.19 -5.04 26.97
CA VAL A 409 9.64 -5.70 25.73
C VAL A 409 10.34 -7.03 26.03
N LYS A 410 11.25 -7.03 27.01
CA LYS A 410 11.94 -8.25 27.46
C LYS A 410 10.97 -9.29 28.01
N ALA A 411 9.95 -8.88 28.75
CA ALA A 411 8.93 -9.80 29.25
C ALA A 411 8.11 -10.47 28.13
N HIS A 412 7.90 -9.81 26.99
CA HIS A 412 7.18 -10.38 25.85
C HIS A 412 8.05 -11.27 24.97
N LEU A 413 9.29 -10.86 24.71
CA LEU A 413 10.12 -11.44 23.63
C LEU A 413 11.34 -12.22 24.15
N GLY A 414 11.61 -12.18 25.47
CA GLY A 414 12.78 -12.85 26.05
C GLY A 414 14.13 -12.30 25.60
N LEU A 415 14.17 -11.07 25.06
CA LEU A 415 15.39 -10.47 24.51
C LEU A 415 16.38 -10.05 25.61
N ASP A 416 17.68 -10.14 25.30
CA ASP A 416 18.73 -9.64 26.17
C ASP A 416 18.89 -8.10 26.07
N ASP A 417 19.56 -7.49 27.05
CA ASP A 417 19.78 -6.03 27.08
C ASP A 417 20.58 -5.54 25.85
N LYS A 418 21.47 -6.39 25.32
CA LYS A 418 22.27 -6.11 24.13
C LYS A 418 21.41 -6.01 22.87
N THR A 419 20.35 -6.81 22.76
CA THR A 419 19.42 -6.76 21.63
C THR A 419 18.46 -5.60 21.77
N VAL A 420 17.88 -5.39 22.96
CA VAL A 420 16.97 -4.27 23.21
C VAL A 420 17.66 -2.91 23.00
N SER A 421 18.92 -2.77 23.41
CA SER A 421 19.70 -1.53 23.19
C SER A 421 20.00 -1.21 21.72
N LYS A 422 19.81 -2.16 20.80
CA LYS A 422 19.99 -1.97 19.35
C LYS A 422 18.70 -1.65 18.61
N LEU A 423 17.53 -1.71 19.27
CA LEU A 423 16.27 -1.36 18.64
C LEU A 423 16.27 0.11 18.22
N ASN A 424 15.75 0.41 17.04
CA ASN A 424 15.85 1.74 16.45
C ASN A 424 14.68 2.62 16.90
N LYS A 425 14.98 3.73 17.59
CA LYS A 425 13.95 4.71 18.03
C LYS A 425 13.44 5.58 16.88
N LYS A 426 14.18 5.64 15.77
CA LYS A 426 13.75 6.29 14.53
C LYS A 426 13.21 5.24 13.58
N LYS A 427 12.08 5.53 12.93
CA LYS A 427 11.54 4.69 11.87
C LYS A 427 12.57 4.54 10.75
N ALA A 428 12.84 3.32 10.32
CA ALA A 428 13.84 3.05 9.29
C ALA A 428 13.21 3.01 7.88
N VAL A 429 11.92 2.67 7.80
CA VAL A 429 11.11 2.50 6.58
C VAL A 429 11.65 1.38 5.68
N VAL A 430 12.83 1.56 5.10
CA VAL A 430 13.55 0.54 4.32
C VAL A 430 14.89 0.24 4.99
N VAL A 431 15.04 -0.98 5.49
CA VAL A 431 16.25 -1.44 6.17
C VAL A 431 17.22 -2.10 5.19
N ALA A 432 18.52 -1.88 5.40
CA ALA A 432 19.59 -2.45 4.59
C ALA A 432 19.63 -3.99 4.67
N PRO A 433 20.24 -4.66 3.68
CA PRO A 433 20.50 -6.09 3.74
C PRO A 433 21.26 -6.50 5.01
N LEU A 434 21.03 -7.73 5.46
CA LEU A 434 21.84 -8.31 6.53
C LEU A 434 23.30 -8.36 6.09
N LYS A 435 24.18 -7.69 6.85
CA LYS A 435 25.61 -7.70 6.58
C LYS A 435 26.16 -9.11 6.72
N ASP A 436 26.66 -9.69 5.64
CA ASP A 436 27.54 -10.84 5.78
C ASP A 436 28.84 -10.38 6.45
N LYS A 437 29.45 -11.22 7.31
CA LYS A 437 30.58 -10.78 8.17
C LYS A 437 31.80 -10.25 7.39
N LYS A 438 31.87 -10.48 6.07
CA LYS A 438 32.98 -10.09 5.19
C LYS A 438 32.93 -8.65 4.65
N ASP A 439 31.76 -8.03 4.50
CA ASP A 439 31.63 -6.78 3.69
C ASP A 439 31.59 -5.48 4.51
N ARG A 440 31.97 -5.54 5.79
CA ARG A 440 31.91 -4.35 6.66
C ARG A 440 32.85 -3.20 6.24
N PHE A 441 33.83 -3.47 5.38
CA PHE A 441 34.87 -2.51 4.99
C PHE A 441 34.63 -1.84 3.63
N GLU A 442 33.98 -2.50 2.66
CA GLU A 442 33.85 -1.94 1.30
C GLU A 442 32.69 -0.94 1.16
N TRP A 443 31.58 -1.14 1.88
CA TRP A 443 30.42 -0.26 1.76
C TRP A 443 30.58 1.09 2.50
N MET A 444 31.36 1.10 3.60
CA MET A 444 31.65 2.35 4.33
C MET A 444 32.57 3.31 3.55
N MET A 445 33.42 2.79 2.66
CA MET A 445 34.29 3.62 1.82
C MET A 445 33.50 4.32 0.71
N LYS A 446 32.43 3.72 0.18
CA LYS A 446 31.62 4.32 -0.91
C LYS A 446 30.70 5.46 -0.46
N LEU A 447 30.35 5.53 0.83
CA LEU A 447 29.49 6.59 1.39
C LEU A 447 30.27 7.79 1.97
N GLN A 448 31.60 7.77 1.92
CA GLN A 448 32.43 8.93 2.30
C GLN A 448 32.91 9.75 1.10
N ASP A 449 32.65 9.27 -0.13
CA ASP A 449 33.02 9.92 -1.40
C ASP A 449 31.80 10.42 -2.22
N GLN A 450 30.61 10.46 -1.60
CA GLN A 450 29.41 11.16 -2.10
C GLN A 450 28.83 12.03 -0.99
#